data_AF-A0A927V177-F1
#
_entry.id   AF-A0A927V177-F1
#
_cell.length_a   1.000
_cell.length_b   1.000
_cell.length_c   1.000
_cell.angle_alpha   90.00
_cell.angle_beta   90.00
_cell.angle_gamma   90.00
#
_symmetry.space_group_name_H-M   'P 1'
#
loop_
_entity.id
_entity.type
_entity.pdbx_description
1 polymer ?
#
loop_
_entity_poly.entity_id
_entity_poly.type
_entity_poly.pdbx_seq_one_letter_code
_entity_poly.pdbx_strand_id
1 'polypeptide(L)'
;MGENRFLGKYNRKNVEKKPTIIKFLLKSGSILAILIVLYTLGISTVAVIVDIGTADISDKDAIRYLDSKYYEAEYGDMRSVLQLYDLYDAKYDIYWEMADGYMDFIQYNQWKSAKEEGLTECEDKIEYYRQKVMANAENCQFVKNKDKLLGYAEQIK
;
A
#
# COMPACT_ATOMS: atom_id res chain seq x y z
N MET A 1 6.90 5.61 74.95
CA MET A 1 6.52 6.80 75.76
C MET A 1 7.41 7.94 75.30
N GLY A 2 6.96 9.10 74.87
CA GLY A 2 5.63 9.68 74.78
C GLY A 2 5.79 11.08 74.17
N GLU A 3 4.85 11.41 73.31
CA GLU A 3 4.27 12.74 73.07
C GLU A 3 5.15 13.99 72.94
N ASN A 4 5.18 14.46 71.68
CA ASN A 4 4.94 15.83 71.19
C ASN A 4 4.69 16.95 72.23
N ARG A 5 5.30 18.13 72.01
CA ARG A 5 4.57 19.36 71.61
C ARG A 5 5.48 20.56 71.29
N PHE A 6 5.32 21.09 70.06
CA PHE A 6 5.00 22.50 69.70
C PHE A 6 5.97 23.61 70.18
N LEU A 7 6.39 24.64 69.42
CA LEU A 7 6.00 25.23 68.12
C LEU A 7 6.96 26.39 67.79
N GLY A 8 7.08 26.72 66.49
CA GLY A 8 7.30 28.11 66.02
C GLY A 8 8.59 28.31 65.24
N LYS A 9 8.62 28.90 64.04
CA LYS A 9 7.60 29.55 63.21
C LYS A 9 8.03 29.38 61.74
N TYR A 10 7.26 28.63 60.95
CA TYR A 10 7.41 28.63 59.49
C TYR A 10 6.67 29.85 58.92
N ASN A 11 7.42 30.86 58.47
CA ASN A 11 6.85 31.98 57.72
C ASN A 11 6.68 31.57 56.25
N ARG A 12 5.61 30.81 55.93
CA ARG A 12 5.18 30.60 54.55
C ARG A 12 4.52 31.88 54.05
N LYS A 13 5.27 32.69 53.29
CA LYS A 13 4.64 33.52 52.27
C LYS A 13 4.09 32.56 51.21
N ASN A 14 2.82 32.19 51.35
CA ASN A 14 2.05 31.57 50.27
C ASN A 14 1.92 32.61 49.15
N VAL A 15 2.89 32.63 48.23
CA VAL A 15 2.64 33.23 46.91
C VAL A 15 1.74 32.22 46.20
N GLU A 16 0.43 32.40 46.35
CA GLU A 16 -0.53 31.78 45.45
C GLU A 16 -0.18 32.25 44.04
N LYS A 17 0.62 31.46 43.31
CA LYS A 17 0.72 31.59 41.86
C LYS A 17 -0.64 31.18 41.32
N LYS A 18 -1.57 32.13 41.21
CA LYS A 18 -2.75 31.97 40.36
C LYS A 18 -2.24 31.45 39.02
N PRO A 19 -2.67 30.28 38.53
CA PRO A 19 -2.35 29.90 37.16
C PRO A 19 -2.94 31.01 36.31
N THR A 20 -2.08 31.83 35.70
CA THR A 20 -2.51 32.91 34.82
C THR A 20 -3.34 32.27 33.72
N ILE A 21 -4.67 32.38 33.82
CA ILE A 21 -5.67 31.86 32.89
C ILE A 21 -5.29 32.21 31.44
N ILE A 22 -4.63 33.35 31.26
CA ILE A 22 -4.02 33.82 30.02
C ILE A 22 -3.03 32.80 29.41
N LYS A 23 -2.13 32.20 30.21
CA LYS A 23 -1.18 31.17 29.73
C LYS A 23 -1.88 29.85 29.37
N PHE A 24 -3.00 29.54 30.02
CA PHE A 24 -3.83 28.38 29.69
C PHE A 24 -4.58 28.61 28.37
N LEU A 25 -5.20 29.79 28.21
CA LEU A 25 -5.90 30.22 27.00
C LEU A 25 -4.97 30.34 25.77
N LEU A 26 -3.74 30.83 25.97
CA LEU A 26 -2.71 30.85 24.93
C LEU A 26 -2.32 29.45 24.48
N LYS A 27 -2.06 28.53 25.42
CA LYS A 27 -1.72 27.14 25.09
C LYS A 27 -2.87 26.41 24.39
N SER A 28 -4.11 26.59 24.85
CA SER A 28 -5.28 25.99 24.21
C SER A 28 -5.52 26.57 22.81
N GLY A 29 -5.29 27.87 22.61
CA GLY A 29 -5.35 28.51 21.29
C GLY A 29 -4.27 28.00 20.33
N SER A 30 -3.03 27.83 20.81
CA SER A 30 -1.94 27.26 20.00
C SER A 30 -2.20 25.80 19.61
N ILE A 31 -2.74 24.99 20.53
CA ILE A 31 -3.12 23.60 20.24
C ILE A 31 -4.22 23.57 19.17
N LEU A 32 -5.24 24.42 19.30
CA LEU A 32 -6.31 24.49 18.31
C LEU A 32 -5.80 24.93 16.93
N ALA A 33 -4.91 25.92 16.87
CA ALA A 33 -4.29 26.35 15.61
C ALA A 33 -3.47 25.23 14.96
N ILE A 34 -2.70 24.46 15.75
CA ILE A 34 -1.95 23.30 15.25
C ILE A 34 -2.91 22.22 14.72
N LEU A 35 -4.00 21.94 15.43
CA LEU A 35 -5.01 20.97 14.96
C LEU A 35 -5.66 21.40 13.65
N ILE A 36 -5.96 22.70 13.49
CA ILE A 36 -6.50 23.24 12.23
C ILE A 36 -5.49 23.06 11.09
N VAL A 37 -4.22 23.39 11.31
CA VAL A 37 -3.17 23.20 10.30
C VAL A 37 -3.06 21.72 9.91
N LEU A 38 -3.00 20.81 10.88
CA LEU A 38 -2.94 19.37 10.63
C LEU A 38 -4.17 18.85 9.87
N TYR A 39 -5.37 19.35 10.22
CA TYR A 39 -6.60 19.01 9.53
C TYR A 39 -6.58 19.47 8.07
N THR A 40 -6.16 20.71 7.80
CA THR A 40 -6.06 21.24 6.43
C THR A 40 -5.01 20.50 5.59
N LEU A 41 -3.87 20.12 6.19
CA LEU A 41 -2.86 19.29 5.54
C LEU A 41 -3.41 17.90 5.23
N GLY A 42 -4.12 17.27 6.18
CA GLY A 42 -4.78 15.99 5.97
C GLY A 42 -5.75 16.00 4.79
N ILE A 43 -6.63 17.01 4.70
CA ILE A 43 -7.54 17.16 3.55
C ILE A 43 -6.76 17.30 2.24
N SER A 44 -5.71 18.13 2.22
CA SER A 44 -4.92 18.33 0.99
C SER A 44 -4.25 17.04 0.51
N THR A 45 -3.77 16.19 1.41
CA THR A 45 -3.20 14.90 1.03
C THR A 45 -4.23 13.93 0.48
N VAL A 46 -5.43 13.89 1.04
CA VAL A 46 -6.52 13.06 0.52
C VAL A 46 -6.97 13.55 -0.85
N ALA A 47 -7.08 14.86 -1.06
CA ALA A 47 -7.43 15.44 -2.35
C ALA A 47 -6.43 15.07 -3.45
N VAL A 48 -5.12 15.17 -3.19
CA VAL A 48 -4.09 14.77 -4.16
C VAL A 48 -4.14 13.27 -4.46
N ILE A 49 -4.38 12.42 -3.47
CA ILE A 49 -4.52 10.97 -3.67
C ILE A 49 -5.75 10.66 -4.53
N VAL A 50 -6.87 11.33 -4.28
CA VAL A 50 -8.08 11.19 -5.08
C VAL A 50 -7.81 11.67 -6.51
N ASP A 51 -7.23 12.85 -6.69
CA ASP A 51 -6.95 13.40 -8.03
C ASP A 51 -6.04 12.50 -8.86
N ILE A 52 -4.99 11.90 -8.25
CA ILE A 52 -4.11 10.94 -8.91
C ILE A 52 -4.89 9.64 -9.26
N GLY A 53 -5.75 9.18 -8.35
CA GLY A 53 -6.59 8.00 -8.58
C GLY A 53 -7.73 8.21 -9.58
N THR A 54 -8.11 9.47 -9.86
CA THR A 54 -9.18 9.83 -10.80
C THR A 54 -8.66 10.46 -12.10
N ALA A 55 -7.33 10.52 -12.29
CA ALA A 55 -6.76 11.12 -13.49
C ALA A 55 -7.03 10.22 -14.70
N ASP A 56 -8.04 10.54 -15.50
CA ASP A 56 -8.34 9.78 -16.72
C ASP A 56 -7.16 9.85 -17.71
N ILE A 57 -6.61 8.69 -18.04
CA ILE A 57 -5.69 8.54 -19.17
C ILE A 57 -6.51 8.29 -20.45
N SER A 58 -6.10 8.89 -21.57
CA SER A 58 -6.76 8.58 -22.84
C SER A 58 -6.52 7.12 -23.22
N ASP A 59 -7.54 6.46 -23.78
CA ASP A 59 -7.42 5.06 -24.25
C ASP A 59 -6.18 4.85 -25.12
N LYS A 60 -5.92 5.81 -26.02
CA LYS A 60 -4.79 5.77 -26.96
C LYS A 60 -3.45 5.79 -26.22
N ASP A 61 -3.31 6.66 -25.23
CA ASP A 61 -2.07 6.78 -24.47
C ASP A 61 -1.87 5.59 -23.55
N ALA A 62 -2.95 5.09 -22.93
CA ALA A 62 -2.95 3.87 -22.14
C ALA A 62 -2.49 2.67 -22.96
N ILE A 63 -3.13 2.40 -24.10
CA ILE A 63 -2.78 1.29 -24.98
C ILE A 63 -1.33 1.43 -25.47
N ARG A 64 -0.89 2.63 -25.85
CA ARG A 64 0.50 2.86 -26.28
C ARG A 64 1.50 2.50 -25.17
N TYR A 65 1.21 2.88 -23.93
CA TYR A 65 2.07 2.55 -22.79
C TYR A 65 2.07 1.04 -22.52
N LEU A 66 0.88 0.43 -22.46
CA LEU A 66 0.71 -1.00 -22.18
C LEU A 66 1.36 -1.87 -23.25
N ASP A 67 1.28 -1.49 -24.53
CA ASP A 67 2.00 -2.16 -25.61
C ASP A 67 3.52 -2.10 -25.41
N SER A 68 4.06 -0.94 -25.04
CA SER A 68 5.50 -0.80 -24.74
C SER A 68 5.91 -1.81 -23.66
N LYS A 69 5.19 -1.83 -22.53
CA LYS A 69 5.49 -2.73 -21.42
C LYS A 69 5.27 -4.20 -21.75
N TYR A 70 4.28 -4.50 -22.58
CA TYR A 70 4.03 -5.85 -23.07
C TYR A 70 5.22 -6.39 -23.88
N TYR A 71 5.80 -5.57 -24.76
CA TYR A 71 6.94 -5.99 -25.60
C TYR A 71 8.27 -5.95 -24.85
N GLU A 72 8.44 -5.04 -23.90
CA GLU A 72 9.59 -4.97 -22.98
C GLU A 72 9.57 -6.08 -21.91
N ALA A 73 8.48 -6.85 -21.83
CA ALA A 73 8.22 -7.86 -20.80
C ALA A 73 8.20 -7.29 -19.36
N GLU A 74 7.85 -6.01 -19.22
CA GLU A 74 7.73 -5.28 -17.96
C GLU A 74 6.29 -5.38 -17.41
N TYR A 75 5.81 -6.60 -17.18
CA TYR A 75 4.40 -6.84 -16.84
C TYR A 75 4.00 -6.36 -15.43
N GLY A 76 4.96 -6.18 -14.52
CA GLY A 76 4.69 -5.57 -13.21
C GLY A 76 4.31 -4.10 -13.33
N ASP A 77 5.01 -3.34 -14.18
CA ASP A 77 4.69 -1.94 -14.47
C ASP A 77 3.38 -1.83 -15.25
N MET A 78 3.18 -2.74 -16.21
CA MET A 78 1.92 -2.87 -16.93
C MET A 78 0.74 -3.08 -15.97
N ARG A 79 0.88 -4.01 -15.01
CA ARG A 79 -0.16 -4.26 -13.99
C ARG A 79 -0.43 -3.02 -13.12
N SER A 80 0.63 -2.32 -12.75
CA SER A 80 0.52 -1.11 -11.92
C SER A 80 -0.29 -0.02 -12.63
N VAL A 81 -0.06 0.18 -13.94
CA VAL A 81 -0.82 1.16 -14.74
C VAL A 81 -2.26 0.72 -14.96
N LEU A 82 -2.50 -0.56 -15.27
CA LEU A 82 -3.85 -1.10 -15.40
C LEU A 82 -4.69 -0.85 -14.14
N GLN A 83 -4.09 -1.04 -12.97
CA GLN A 83 -4.76 -0.82 -11.68
C GLN A 83 -4.88 0.67 -11.33
N LEU A 84 -3.84 1.47 -11.59
CA LEU A 84 -3.83 2.90 -11.22
C LEU A 84 -4.93 3.69 -11.91
N TYR A 85 -5.24 3.33 -13.16
CA TYR A 85 -6.23 4.02 -14.00
C TYR A 85 -7.54 3.23 -14.15
N ASP A 86 -7.77 2.21 -13.33
CA ASP A 86 -8.97 1.35 -13.35
C ASP A 86 -9.36 0.85 -14.76
N LEU A 87 -8.36 0.40 -15.53
CA LEU A 87 -8.50 0.04 -16.95
C LEU A 87 -9.09 -1.37 -17.13
N TYR A 88 -10.38 -1.55 -16.83
CA TYR A 88 -11.08 -2.85 -16.86
C TYR A 88 -11.98 -3.10 -18.10
N ASP A 89 -11.94 -2.21 -19.10
CA ASP A 89 -12.63 -2.45 -20.37
C ASP A 89 -12.03 -3.64 -21.12
N ALA A 90 -12.86 -4.33 -21.91
CA ALA A 90 -12.46 -5.53 -22.68
C ALA A 90 -11.23 -5.33 -23.60
N LYS A 91 -10.96 -4.09 -24.03
CA LYS A 91 -9.77 -3.74 -24.82
C LYS A 91 -8.46 -3.92 -24.04
N TYR A 92 -8.52 -3.97 -22.71
CA TYR A 92 -7.38 -4.14 -21.82
C TYR A 92 -7.18 -5.56 -21.32
N ASP A 93 -8.15 -6.47 -21.53
CA ASP A 93 -8.12 -7.85 -21.02
C ASP A 93 -6.86 -8.61 -21.42
N ILE A 94 -6.35 -8.38 -22.63
CA ILE A 94 -5.09 -8.99 -23.10
C ILE A 94 -3.90 -8.63 -22.23
N TYR A 95 -3.86 -7.39 -21.71
CA TYR A 95 -2.80 -6.93 -20.82
C TYR A 95 -3.02 -7.47 -19.41
N TRP A 96 -4.25 -7.46 -18.89
CA TRP A 96 -4.56 -8.07 -17.60
C TRP A 96 -4.20 -9.55 -17.55
N GLU A 97 -4.56 -10.34 -18.57
CA GLU A 97 -4.24 -11.76 -18.62
C GLU A 97 -2.72 -12.01 -18.53
N MET A 98 -1.92 -11.24 -19.28
CA MET A 98 -0.48 -11.38 -19.28
C MET A 98 0.14 -10.88 -17.95
N ALA A 99 -0.34 -9.75 -17.43
CA ALA A 99 0.09 -9.21 -16.14
C ALA A 99 -0.17 -10.21 -15.00
N ASP A 100 -1.37 -10.76 -14.93
CA ASP A 100 -1.78 -11.67 -13.86
C ASP A 100 -1.05 -13.00 -13.96
N GLY A 101 -0.93 -13.53 -15.18
CA GLY A 101 -0.12 -14.72 -15.44
C GLY A 101 1.32 -14.58 -14.99
N TYR A 102 1.95 -13.43 -15.27
CA TYR A 102 3.30 -13.13 -14.79
C TYR A 102 3.35 -12.99 -13.26
N MET A 103 2.41 -12.28 -12.64
CA MET A 103 2.40 -12.11 -11.19
C MET A 103 2.26 -13.43 -10.46
N ASP A 104 1.36 -14.32 -10.90
CA ASP A 104 1.22 -15.64 -10.30
C ASP A 104 2.51 -16.48 -10.42
N PHE A 105 3.21 -16.36 -11.56
CA PHE A 105 4.51 -17.01 -11.76
C PHE A 105 5.60 -16.46 -10.84
N ILE A 106 5.67 -15.13 -10.67
CA ILE A 106 6.60 -14.51 -9.73
C ILE A 106 6.29 -14.92 -8.29
N GLN A 107 5.02 -14.92 -7.89
CA GLN A 107 4.61 -15.35 -6.55
C GLN A 107 5.00 -16.81 -6.30
N TYR A 108 4.80 -17.72 -7.27
CA TYR A 108 5.26 -19.10 -7.17
C TYR A 108 6.78 -19.17 -6.87
N ASN A 109 7.59 -18.46 -7.66
CA ASN A 109 9.04 -18.48 -7.49
C ASN A 109 9.46 -17.88 -6.14
N GLN A 110 8.83 -16.79 -5.71
CA GLN A 110 9.12 -16.19 -4.41
C GLN A 110 8.84 -17.15 -3.24
N TRP A 111 7.68 -17.81 -3.25
CA TRP A 111 7.36 -18.79 -2.20
C TRP A 111 8.26 -20.02 -2.25
N LYS A 112 8.65 -20.46 -3.45
CA LYS A 112 9.62 -21.54 -3.63
C LYS A 112 10.99 -21.16 -3.05
N SER A 113 11.50 -19.97 -3.37
CA SER A 113 12.76 -19.46 -2.81
C SER A 113 12.67 -19.27 -1.29
N ALA A 114 11.57 -18.75 -0.77
CA ALA A 114 11.39 -18.61 0.69
C ALA A 114 11.43 -19.96 1.42
N LYS A 115 10.86 -21.02 0.84
CA LYS A 115 10.98 -22.39 1.36
C LYS A 115 12.44 -22.87 1.33
N GLU A 116 13.17 -22.60 0.26
CA GLU A 116 14.60 -22.95 0.14
C GLU A 116 15.46 -22.21 1.17
N GLU A 117 15.07 -21.00 1.57
CA GLU A 117 15.68 -20.21 2.65
C GLU A 117 15.26 -20.66 4.06
N GLY A 118 14.38 -21.66 4.17
CA GLY A 118 13.97 -22.27 5.43
C GLY A 118 12.71 -21.67 6.07
N LEU A 119 11.94 -20.86 5.34
CA LEU A 119 10.62 -20.43 5.80
C LEU A 119 9.67 -21.63 5.82
N THR A 120 9.06 -21.89 6.98
CA THR A 120 8.07 -22.95 7.17
C THR A 120 6.70 -22.51 6.64
N GLU A 121 5.82 -23.48 6.34
CA GLU A 121 4.43 -23.23 5.91
C GLU A 121 4.27 -22.57 4.52
N CYS A 122 5.25 -22.74 3.63
CA CYS A 122 5.20 -22.22 2.26
C CYS A 122 4.40 -23.11 1.29
N GLU A 123 4.21 -24.38 1.63
CA GLU A 123 3.75 -25.44 0.71
C GLU A 123 2.38 -25.15 0.11
N ASP A 124 1.44 -24.70 0.95
CA ASP A 124 0.10 -24.34 0.50
C ASP A 124 0.14 -23.16 -0.46
N LYS A 125 1.04 -22.19 -0.23
CA LYS A 125 1.23 -21.04 -1.13
C LYS A 125 1.88 -21.45 -2.45
N ILE A 126 2.91 -22.30 -2.40
CA ILE A 126 3.56 -22.85 -3.59
C ILE A 126 2.54 -23.62 -4.42
N GLU A 127 1.75 -24.51 -3.81
CA GLU A 127 0.70 -25.26 -4.48
C GLU A 127 -0.34 -24.34 -5.12
N TYR A 128 -0.85 -23.38 -4.34
CA TYR A 128 -1.84 -22.42 -4.80
C TYR A 128 -1.39 -21.66 -6.06
N TYR A 129 -0.17 -21.10 -6.03
CA TYR A 129 0.34 -20.36 -7.18
C TYR A 129 0.73 -21.27 -8.34
N ARG A 130 1.19 -22.51 -8.07
CA ARG A 130 1.43 -23.50 -9.14
C ARG A 130 0.15 -23.79 -9.91
N GLN A 131 -0.96 -24.02 -9.20
CA GLN A 131 -2.27 -24.25 -9.81
C GLN A 131 -2.74 -23.05 -10.63
N LYS A 132 -2.54 -21.83 -10.13
CA LYS A 132 -2.85 -20.62 -10.89
C LYS A 132 -2.06 -20.48 -12.17
N VAL A 133 -0.73 -20.66 -12.12
CA VAL A 133 0.11 -20.58 -13.33
C VAL A 133 -0.31 -21.63 -14.35
N MET A 134 -0.61 -22.86 -13.91
CA MET A 134 -1.12 -23.91 -14.79
C MET A 134 -2.49 -23.54 -15.39
N ALA A 135 -3.41 -23.01 -14.58
CA ALA A 135 -4.73 -22.57 -15.02
C ALA A 135 -4.66 -21.40 -16.00
N ASN A 136 -3.74 -20.45 -15.80
CA ASN A 136 -3.51 -19.32 -16.71
C ASN A 136 -3.03 -19.82 -18.08
N ALA A 137 -2.17 -20.85 -18.11
CA ALA A 137 -1.70 -21.45 -19.35
C ALA A 137 -2.78 -22.29 -20.06
N GLU A 138 -3.61 -23.03 -19.31
CA GLU A 138 -4.69 -23.85 -19.85
C GLU A 138 -5.87 -23.02 -20.38
N ASN A 139 -6.23 -21.96 -19.66
CA ASN A 139 -7.40 -21.13 -19.95
C ASN A 139 -7.06 -19.82 -20.65
N CYS A 140 -5.88 -19.72 -21.25
CA CYS A 140 -5.43 -18.54 -22.00
C CYS A 140 -6.43 -18.20 -23.11
N GLN A 141 -7.00 -17.00 -23.04
CA GLN A 141 -8.00 -16.48 -23.98
C GLN A 141 -7.33 -15.81 -25.18
N PHE A 142 -6.19 -15.16 -24.98
CA PHE A 142 -5.51 -14.39 -26.02
C PHE A 142 -4.33 -15.16 -26.60
N VAL A 143 -4.44 -15.53 -27.89
CA VAL A 143 -3.38 -16.27 -28.61
C VAL A 143 -2.00 -15.63 -28.47
N LYS A 144 -1.93 -14.30 -28.38
CA LYS A 144 -0.67 -13.53 -28.21
C LYS A 144 0.07 -13.86 -26.91
N ASN A 145 -0.65 -14.27 -25.86
CA ASN A 145 -0.10 -14.55 -24.53
C ASN A 145 0.26 -16.02 -24.36
N LYS A 146 -0.30 -16.91 -25.20
CA LYS A 146 -0.26 -18.36 -25.04
C LYS A 146 1.15 -18.91 -24.86
N ASP A 147 2.08 -18.55 -25.74
CA ASP A 147 3.46 -19.07 -25.69
C ASP A 147 4.17 -18.67 -24.40
N LYS A 148 3.96 -17.44 -23.92
CA LYS A 148 4.57 -16.95 -22.68
C LYS A 148 3.98 -17.66 -21.45
N LEU A 149 2.66 -17.79 -21.38
CA LEU A 149 1.98 -18.45 -20.26
C LEU A 149 2.29 -19.95 -20.20
N LEU A 150 2.36 -20.63 -21.34
CA LEU A 150 2.84 -22.01 -21.43
C LEU A 150 4.30 -22.11 -20.97
N GLY A 151 5.15 -21.17 -21.39
CA GLY A 151 6.54 -21.11 -20.95
C GLY A 151 6.68 -20.98 -19.42
N TYR A 152 5.80 -20.24 -18.75
CA TYR A 152 5.78 -20.20 -17.27
C TYR A 152 5.35 -21.53 -16.67
N ALA A 153 4.29 -22.15 -17.20
CA ALA A 153 3.81 -23.45 -16.74
C ALA A 153 4.86 -24.56 -16.91
N GLU A 154 5.65 -24.54 -17.98
CA GLU A 154 6.72 -25.51 -18.21
C GLU A 154 7.89 -25.39 -17.23
N GLN A 155 8.20 -24.19 -16.74
CA GLN A 155 9.29 -23.94 -15.80
C GLN A 155 9.00 -24.41 -14.36
N ILE A 156 7.73 -24.67 -14.05
CA ILE A 156 7.28 -24.98 -12.68
C ILE A 156 6.78 -26.41 -12.51
N LYS A 157 6.75 -27.19 -13.59
CA LYS A 157 6.53 -28.64 -13.57
C LYS A 157 7.69 -29.35 -12.89
#